data_AF-A0A1B8H5A3-F1
#
_entry.id   AF-A0A1B8H5A3-F1
#
_cell.length_a   1.000
_cell.length_b   1.000
_cell.length_c   1.000
_cell.angle_alpha   90.00
_cell.angle_beta   90.00
_cell.angle_gamma   90.00
#
_symmetry.space_group_name_H-M   'P 1'
#
loop_
_entity.id
_entity.type
_entity.pdbx_description
1 polymer ?
#
loop_
_entity_poly.entity_id
_entity_poly.type
_entity_poly.pdbx_seq_one_letter_code
_entity_poly.pdbx_strand_id
1 'polypeptide(L)'
;MTTDEALQFLSNHQPMPSDKDLTEELINQYDLVRCYFISHPDDRAISLFLRSYGDGDGWGVYQLVEDFFYKCQIEKVKQEIKNVLEDITIPKSIRYWVTQVSAAFCDNSMINGLKISLNSDDVDIRDAAESALDILGYDATNK
;
A
#
# COMPACT_ATOMS: atom_id res chain seq x y z
N MET A 1 -17.29 -8.79 13.86
CA MET A 1 -16.97 -7.69 12.94
C MET A 1 -17.81 -7.84 11.69
N THR A 2 -18.55 -6.79 11.34
CA THR A 2 -19.24 -6.64 10.05
C THR A 2 -18.33 -5.93 9.04
N THR A 3 -18.69 -5.96 7.76
CA THR A 3 -17.96 -5.22 6.72
C THR A 3 -17.90 -3.73 7.01
N ASP A 4 -18.99 -3.11 7.47
CA ASP A 4 -19.03 -1.68 7.74
C ASP A 4 -18.19 -1.30 8.97
N GLU A 5 -18.15 -2.16 10.01
CA GLU A 5 -17.24 -1.97 11.16
C GLU A 5 -15.77 -2.04 10.71
N ALA A 6 -15.43 -3.00 9.84
CA ALA A 6 -14.08 -3.18 9.32
C ALA A 6 -13.64 -1.98 8.43
N LEU A 7 -14.53 -1.52 7.54
CA LEU A 7 -14.29 -0.34 6.71
C LEU A 7 -14.13 0.92 7.56
N GLN A 8 -14.98 1.08 8.59
CA GLN A 8 -14.91 2.22 9.49
C GLN A 8 -13.60 2.23 10.27
N PHE A 9 -13.12 1.06 10.71
CA PHE A 9 -11.82 0.94 11.35
C PHE A 9 -10.71 1.44 10.42
N LEU A 10 -10.64 0.95 9.18
CA LEU A 10 -9.59 1.40 8.25
C LEU A 10 -9.70 2.90 7.95
N SER A 11 -10.91 3.41 7.72
CA SER A 11 -11.17 4.83 7.45
C SER A 11 -10.66 5.76 8.57
N ASN A 12 -10.72 5.31 9.82
CA ASN A 12 -10.21 6.07 10.96
C ASN A 12 -8.68 6.03 11.11
N HIS A 13 -7.98 5.18 10.35
CA HIS A 13 -6.53 4.97 10.45
C HIS A 13 -5.87 5.13 9.08
N GLN A 14 -5.81 6.37 8.60
CA GLN A 14 -5.31 6.76 7.27
C GLN A 14 -4.22 7.85 7.39
N PRO A 15 -3.02 7.56 7.94
CA PRO A 15 -2.48 6.22 8.20
C PRO A 15 -2.66 5.74 9.66
N MET A 16 -2.28 4.48 9.90
CA MET A 16 -2.00 3.96 11.24
C MET A 16 -0.82 4.73 11.90
N PRO A 17 -0.69 4.69 13.24
CA PRO A 17 0.45 5.29 13.94
C PRO A 17 1.80 4.69 13.53
N SER A 18 2.89 5.40 13.86
CA SER A 18 4.25 4.87 13.71
C SER A 18 4.48 3.67 14.64
N ASP A 19 5.42 2.78 14.32
CA ASP A 19 5.77 1.64 15.19
C ASP A 19 6.13 2.04 16.63
N LYS A 20 6.57 3.28 16.86
CA LYS A 20 6.89 3.82 18.19
C LYS A 20 5.65 4.15 19.02
N ASP A 21 4.57 4.52 18.35
CA ASP A 21 3.29 4.92 18.95
C ASP A 21 2.22 3.83 18.81
N LEU A 22 2.54 2.75 18.09
CA LEU A 22 1.69 1.60 17.86
C LEU A 22 1.50 0.81 19.15
N THR A 23 0.26 0.40 19.42
CA THR A 23 -0.07 -0.48 20.54
C THR A 23 -0.40 -1.88 20.06
N GLU A 24 -0.19 -2.86 20.91
CA GLU A 24 -0.53 -4.26 20.63
C GLU A 24 -2.03 -4.43 20.33
N GLU A 25 -2.90 -3.75 21.08
CA GLU A 25 -4.35 -3.78 20.83
C GLU A 25 -4.69 -3.27 19.43
N LEU A 26 -4.09 -2.15 19.02
CA LEU A 26 -4.40 -1.51 17.75
C LEU A 26 -3.91 -2.35 16.56
N ILE A 27 -2.69 -2.89 16.62
CA ILE A 27 -2.15 -3.70 15.53
C ILE A 27 -2.84 -5.07 15.45
N ASN A 28 -3.22 -5.67 16.58
CA ASN A 28 -4.02 -6.90 16.59
C ASN A 28 -5.40 -6.65 15.96
N GLN A 29 -6.03 -5.50 16.25
CA GLN A 29 -7.29 -5.13 15.61
C GLN A 29 -7.13 -4.90 14.09
N TYR A 30 -6.02 -4.27 13.67
CA TYR A 30 -5.70 -4.11 12.26
C TYR A 30 -5.51 -5.45 11.55
N ASP A 31 -4.80 -6.41 12.17
CA ASP A 31 -4.63 -7.76 11.63
C ASP A 31 -5.95 -8.54 11.57
N LEU A 32 -6.84 -8.39 12.57
CA LEU A 32 -8.18 -8.97 12.52
C LEU A 32 -9.01 -8.42 11.35
N VAL A 33 -8.91 -7.11 11.07
CA VAL A 33 -9.58 -6.46 9.93
C VAL A 33 -9.02 -6.97 8.60
N ARG A 34 -7.69 -7.11 8.49
CA ARG A 34 -7.01 -7.73 7.34
C ARG A 34 -7.50 -9.17 7.10
N CYS A 35 -7.47 -10.01 8.13
CA CYS A 35 -7.94 -11.40 8.06
C CYS A 35 -9.42 -11.51 7.69
N TYR A 36 -10.24 -10.57 8.17
CA TYR A 36 -11.66 -10.50 7.81
C TYR A 36 -11.85 -10.27 6.31
N PHE A 37 -11.16 -9.27 5.73
CA PHE A 37 -11.27 -8.95 4.30
C PHE A 37 -10.64 -10.00 3.39
N ILE A 38 -9.67 -10.78 3.85
CA ILE A 38 -9.19 -11.97 3.13
C ILE A 38 -10.33 -12.99 2.95
N SER A 39 -11.16 -13.17 3.98
CA SER A 39 -12.29 -14.12 3.96
C SER A 39 -13.55 -13.53 3.31
N HIS A 40 -13.67 -12.20 3.30
CA HIS A 40 -14.81 -11.45 2.76
C HIS A 40 -14.31 -10.28 1.89
N PRO A 41 -13.77 -10.54 0.68
CA PRO A 41 -13.17 -9.49 -0.14
C PRO A 41 -14.18 -8.42 -0.52
N ASP A 42 -13.82 -7.16 -0.29
CA ASP A 42 -14.62 -5.99 -0.65
C ASP A 42 -13.70 -4.93 -1.26
N ASP A 43 -13.97 -4.54 -2.50
CA ASP A 43 -13.12 -3.61 -3.23
C ASP A 43 -13.03 -2.22 -2.56
N ARG A 44 -14.01 -1.86 -1.71
CA ARG A 44 -13.97 -0.61 -0.94
C ARG A 44 -12.80 -0.55 0.04
N ALA A 45 -12.28 -1.70 0.47
CA ALA A 45 -11.15 -1.78 1.40
C ALA A 45 -9.79 -1.61 0.72
N ILE A 46 -9.69 -1.74 -0.62
CA ILE A 46 -8.41 -1.68 -1.35
C ILE A 46 -7.71 -0.34 -1.10
N SER A 47 -8.40 0.77 -1.39
CA SER A 47 -7.84 2.11 -1.21
C SER A 47 -7.52 2.42 0.26
N LEU A 48 -8.35 1.91 1.18
CA LEU A 48 -8.16 2.10 2.61
C LEU A 48 -6.93 1.37 3.13
N PHE A 49 -6.68 0.14 2.70
CA PHE A 49 -5.45 -0.58 3.06
C PHE A 49 -4.21 0.04 2.43
N LEU A 50 -4.28 0.49 1.17
CA LEU A 50 -3.17 1.16 0.52
C LEU A 50 -2.77 2.47 1.23
N ARG A 51 -3.71 3.09 1.96
CA ARG A 51 -3.50 4.37 2.64
C ARG A 51 -3.40 4.25 4.18
N SER A 52 -3.42 3.04 4.73
CA SER A 52 -3.31 2.82 6.18
C SER A 52 -1.88 2.66 6.68
N TYR A 53 -0.87 2.60 5.80
CA TYR A 53 0.52 2.35 6.21
C TYR A 53 1.13 3.52 7.00
N GLY A 54 1.37 3.29 8.30
CA GLY A 54 2.15 4.17 9.18
C GLY A 54 3.66 4.03 8.98
N ASP A 55 4.44 4.87 9.66
CA ASP A 55 5.91 4.78 9.64
C ASP A 55 6.39 3.48 10.31
N GLY A 56 7.25 2.72 9.62
CA GLY A 56 7.71 1.41 10.06
C GLY A 56 7.03 0.26 9.31
N ASP A 57 6.97 -0.92 9.92
CA ASP A 57 6.42 -2.13 9.31
C ASP A 57 5.15 -2.67 9.95
N GLY A 58 4.60 -1.94 10.93
CA GLY A 58 3.41 -2.39 11.66
C GLY A 58 3.68 -3.68 12.41
N TRP A 59 4.90 -3.84 12.94
CA TRP A 59 5.41 -5.05 13.57
C TRP A 59 5.28 -6.29 12.67
N GLY A 60 5.50 -6.10 11.37
CA GLY A 60 5.44 -7.12 10.33
C GLY A 60 4.07 -7.36 9.70
N VAL A 61 3.01 -6.67 10.15
CA VAL A 61 1.65 -6.89 9.63
C VAL A 61 1.43 -6.21 8.27
N TYR A 62 2.13 -5.12 7.96
CA TYR A 62 1.93 -4.40 6.69
C TYR A 62 2.27 -5.25 5.47
N GLN A 63 3.32 -6.08 5.56
CA GLN A 63 3.72 -7.03 4.53
C GLN A 63 2.59 -8.02 4.20
N LEU A 64 1.78 -8.38 5.19
CA LEU A 64 0.72 -9.37 5.05
C LEU A 64 -0.55 -8.79 4.40
N VAL A 65 -0.64 -7.48 4.20
CA VAL A 65 -1.80 -6.83 3.56
C VAL A 65 -1.95 -7.29 2.11
N GLU A 66 -0.86 -7.64 1.43
CA GLU A 66 -0.89 -8.19 0.08
C GLU A 66 -1.78 -9.42 -0.06
N ASP A 67 -1.87 -10.27 0.99
CA ASP A 67 -2.75 -11.44 1.03
C ASP A 67 -4.21 -11.09 0.71
N PHE A 68 -4.66 -9.92 1.14
CA PHE A 68 -6.00 -9.41 0.84
C PHE A 68 -6.10 -8.97 -0.62
N PHE A 69 -5.12 -8.25 -1.16
CA PHE A 69 -5.14 -7.80 -2.55
C PHE A 69 -5.22 -8.97 -3.54
N TYR A 70 -4.59 -10.12 -3.24
CA TYR A 70 -4.73 -11.34 -4.03
C TYR A 70 -6.15 -11.95 -4.04
N LYS A 71 -7.04 -11.52 -3.14
CA LYS A 71 -8.45 -11.94 -3.11
C LYS A 71 -9.39 -10.98 -3.86
N CYS A 72 -8.90 -9.80 -4.23
CA CYS A 72 -9.67 -8.78 -4.94
C CYS A 72 -9.60 -8.93 -6.46
N GLN A 73 -10.41 -8.14 -7.17
CA GLN A 73 -10.29 -8.03 -8.62
C GLN A 73 -8.98 -7.32 -8.98
N ILE A 74 -8.08 -8.02 -9.68
CA ILE A 74 -6.73 -7.53 -10.00
C ILE A 74 -6.72 -6.16 -10.68
N GLU A 75 -7.65 -5.91 -11.61
CA GLU A 75 -7.74 -4.61 -12.31
C GLU A 75 -8.09 -3.46 -11.36
N LYS A 76 -8.91 -3.71 -10.33
CA LYS A 76 -9.25 -2.71 -9.31
C LYS A 76 -8.07 -2.46 -8.38
N VAL A 77 -7.36 -3.51 -7.97
CA VAL A 77 -6.13 -3.39 -7.18
C VAL A 77 -5.10 -2.53 -7.91
N LYS A 78 -4.82 -2.85 -9.17
CA LYS A 78 -3.89 -2.07 -10.02
C LYS A 78 -4.33 -0.61 -10.16
N GLN A 79 -5.61 -0.38 -10.42
CA GLN A 79 -6.14 0.98 -10.56
C GLN A 79 -5.97 1.79 -9.27
N GLU A 80 -6.23 1.21 -8.10
CA GLU A 80 -6.07 1.90 -6.83
C GLU A 80 -4.59 2.12 -6.47
N ILE A 81 -3.70 1.15 -6.73
CA ILE A 81 -2.25 1.34 -6.56
C ILE A 81 -1.77 2.53 -7.41
N LYS A 82 -2.16 2.56 -8.70
CA LYS A 82 -1.87 3.70 -9.59
C LYS A 82 -2.37 5.01 -9.00
N ASN A 83 -3.63 5.06 -8.56
CA ASN A 83 -4.25 6.26 -8.01
C ASN A 83 -3.48 6.78 -6.79
N VAL A 84 -3.02 5.88 -5.90
CA VAL A 84 -2.26 6.26 -4.70
C VAL A 84 -0.83 6.67 -5.05
N LEU A 85 -0.13 5.98 -5.95
CA LEU A 85 1.23 6.36 -6.36
C LEU A 85 1.29 7.77 -6.98
N GLU A 86 0.28 8.14 -7.77
CA GLU A 86 0.15 9.44 -8.43
C GLU A 86 -0.29 10.57 -7.46
N ASP A 87 -0.75 10.24 -6.25
CA ASP A 87 -1.11 11.21 -5.22
C ASP A 87 0.16 11.76 -4.54
N ILE A 88 0.55 12.99 -4.91
CA ILE A 88 1.75 13.66 -4.37
C ILE A 88 1.59 14.14 -2.93
N THR A 89 0.41 14.01 -2.34
CA THR A 89 0.11 14.52 -0.99
C THR A 89 0.23 13.46 0.10
N ILE A 90 0.43 12.18 -0.27
CA ILE A 90 0.54 11.09 0.70
C ILE A 90 1.81 11.21 1.54
N PRO A 91 1.76 10.81 2.83
CA PRO A 91 2.93 10.59 3.67
C PRO A 91 3.98 9.66 3.04
N LYS A 92 5.24 9.82 3.48
CA LYS A 92 6.36 8.98 3.03
C LYS A 92 6.15 7.50 3.34
N SER A 93 5.61 7.15 4.51
CA SER A 93 5.26 5.76 4.87
C SER A 93 4.37 5.09 3.83
N ILE A 94 3.27 5.75 3.48
CA ILE A 94 2.33 5.27 2.47
C ILE A 94 3.03 5.15 1.13
N ARG A 95 3.79 6.18 0.73
CA ARG A 95 4.53 6.16 -0.54
C ARG A 95 5.50 4.98 -0.62
N TYR A 96 6.26 4.71 0.43
CA TYR A 96 7.17 3.57 0.51
C TYR A 96 6.41 2.25 0.31
N TRP A 97 5.40 1.99 1.14
CA TRP A 97 4.67 0.73 1.11
C TRP A 97 3.90 0.51 -0.18
N VAL A 98 3.24 1.53 -0.72
CA VAL A 98 2.52 1.40 -2.00
C VAL A 98 3.49 1.21 -3.17
N THR A 99 4.69 1.81 -3.10
CA THR A 99 5.75 1.55 -4.10
C THR A 99 6.20 0.08 -4.04
N GLN A 100 6.40 -0.48 -2.84
CA GLN A 100 6.72 -1.90 -2.67
C GLN A 100 5.60 -2.80 -3.22
N VAL A 101 4.34 -2.56 -2.84
CA VAL A 101 3.17 -3.32 -3.32
C VAL A 101 3.06 -3.28 -4.84
N SER A 102 3.42 -2.16 -5.48
CA SER A 102 3.37 -2.04 -6.94
C SER A 102 4.31 -3.01 -7.67
N ALA A 103 5.39 -3.48 -7.03
CA ALA A 103 6.28 -4.48 -7.61
C ALA A 103 5.56 -5.84 -7.75
N ALA A 104 4.74 -6.22 -6.76
CA ALA A 104 3.94 -7.45 -6.79
C ALA A 104 2.77 -7.38 -7.78
N PHE A 105 2.21 -6.18 -7.99
CA PHE A 105 1.04 -5.92 -8.83
C PHE A 105 1.39 -5.08 -10.07
N CYS A 106 2.58 -5.30 -10.64
CA CYS A 106 3.16 -4.43 -11.66
C CYS A 106 2.23 -4.18 -12.86
N ASP A 107 2.17 -2.93 -13.30
CA ASP A 107 1.43 -2.51 -14.48
C ASP A 107 2.04 -1.26 -15.11
N ASN A 108 2.12 -1.20 -16.44
CA ASN A 108 2.68 -0.05 -17.16
C ASN A 108 1.95 1.26 -16.86
N SER A 109 0.68 1.20 -16.46
CA SER A 109 -0.07 2.39 -16.05
C SER A 109 0.48 3.05 -14.78
N MET A 110 1.32 2.36 -14.00
CA MET A 110 1.93 2.87 -12.76
C MET A 110 3.23 3.64 -12.97
N ILE A 111 3.80 3.64 -14.19
CA ILE A 111 5.11 4.26 -14.48
C ILE A 111 5.18 5.72 -14.02
N ASN A 112 4.11 6.49 -14.19
CA ASN A 112 4.08 7.90 -13.78
C ASN A 112 4.17 8.04 -12.25
N GLY A 113 3.39 7.24 -11.51
CA GLY A 113 3.44 7.19 -10.06
C GLY A 113 4.81 6.72 -9.53
N LEU A 114 5.39 5.69 -10.16
CA LEU A 114 6.73 5.19 -9.84
C LEU A 114 7.82 6.24 -10.07
N LYS A 115 7.72 7.05 -11.14
CA LYS A 115 8.65 8.17 -11.36
C LYS A 115 8.56 9.23 -10.27
N ILE A 116 7.40 9.44 -9.65
CA ILE A 116 7.28 10.34 -8.50
C ILE A 116 8.06 9.76 -7.33
N SER A 117 7.88 8.47 -7.02
CA SER A 117 8.66 7.79 -5.98
C SER A 117 10.16 7.78 -6.25
N LEU A 118 10.59 7.59 -7.51
CA LEU A 118 12.00 7.63 -7.93
C LEU A 118 12.67 9.00 -7.68
N ASN A 119 11.89 10.08 -7.63
CA ASN A 119 12.40 11.42 -7.33
C ASN A 119 12.28 11.79 -5.83
N SER A 120 11.94 10.83 -4.97
CA SER A 120 11.88 11.05 -3.52
C SER A 120 13.25 11.43 -2.95
N ASP A 121 13.27 12.24 -1.90
CA ASP A 121 14.46 12.50 -1.09
C ASP A 121 14.82 11.29 -0.21
N ASP A 122 13.86 10.40 0.05
CA ASP A 122 14.03 9.16 0.79
C ASP A 122 14.66 8.07 -0.08
N VAL A 123 15.76 7.48 0.39
CA VAL A 123 16.51 6.46 -0.38
C VAL A 123 15.73 5.17 -0.51
N ASP A 124 15.00 4.74 0.52
CA ASP A 124 14.30 3.47 0.51
C ASP A 124 13.11 3.51 -0.48
N ILE A 125 12.47 4.69 -0.60
CA ILE A 125 11.43 4.93 -1.60
C ILE A 125 12.01 4.90 -3.02
N ARG A 126 13.20 5.47 -3.23
CA ARG A 126 13.85 5.46 -4.55
C ARG A 126 14.24 4.03 -4.94
N ASP A 127 14.90 3.29 -4.07
CA ASP A 127 15.36 1.93 -4.33
C ASP A 127 14.18 0.97 -4.60
N ALA A 128 13.06 1.14 -3.88
CA ALA A 128 11.83 0.42 -4.16
C ALA A 128 11.25 0.78 -5.54
N ALA A 129 11.28 2.06 -5.93
CA ALA A 129 10.79 2.50 -7.23
C ALA A 129 11.66 1.99 -8.39
N GLU A 130 12.99 2.00 -8.22
CA GLU A 130 13.93 1.41 -9.19
C GLU A 130 13.64 -0.08 -9.39
N SER A 131 13.49 -0.83 -8.30
CA SER A 131 13.16 -2.26 -8.35
C SER A 131 11.84 -2.54 -9.08
N ALA A 132 10.79 -1.75 -8.81
CA ALA A 132 9.50 -1.89 -9.47
C ALA A 132 9.55 -1.53 -10.97
N LEU A 133 10.34 -0.51 -11.34
CA LEU A 133 10.55 -0.13 -12.74
C LEU A 133 11.38 -1.16 -13.50
N ASP A 134 12.39 -1.76 -12.87
CA ASP A 134 13.20 -2.83 -13.45
C ASP A 134 12.36 -4.08 -13.75
N ILE A 135 11.43 -4.45 -12.86
CA ILE A 135 10.46 -5.54 -13.09
C ILE A 135 9.59 -5.28 -14.33
N LEU A 136 9.21 -4.01 -14.56
CA LEU A 136 8.47 -3.59 -15.75
C LEU A 136 9.33 -3.53 -17.03
N GLY A 137 10.65 -3.69 -16.92
CA GLY A 137 11.59 -3.48 -18.02
C GLY A 137 11.64 -2.01 -18.46
N TYR A 138 11.38 -1.07 -17.55
CA TYR A 138 11.44 0.36 -17.84
C TYR A 138 12.90 0.82 -17.88
N ASP A 139 13.40 1.09 -19.08
CA ASP A 139 14.76 1.60 -19.27
C ASP A 139 14.75 3.14 -19.20
N ALA A 140 15.25 3.70 -18.09
CA ALA A 140 15.32 5.16 -17.86
C ALA A 140 16.32 5.87 -18.80
N THR A 141 17.06 5.12 -19.60
CA THR A 141 18.08 5.60 -20.56
C THR A 141 17.50 6.17 -21.86
N ASN A 142 16.20 6.03 -22.11
CA ASN A 142 15.52 6.74 -23.20
C ASN A 142 15.20 8.18 -22.80
N LYS A 143 16.23 9.03 -22.70
CA LYS A 143 16.12 10.50 -22.74
C LYS A 143 16.80 11.03 -23.99
#